data_AF-A0A5K1C436-F1
#
_entry.id   AF-A0A5K1C436-F1
#
_cell.length_a   1.000
_cell.length_b   1.000
_cell.length_c   1.000
_cell.angle_alpha   90.00
_cell.angle_beta   90.00
_cell.angle_gamma   90.00
#
_symmetry.space_group_name_H-M   'P 1'
#
loop_
_entity.id
_entity.type
_entity.pdbx_description
1 polymer ?
#
loop_
_entity_poly.entity_id
_entity_poly.type
_entity_poly.pdbx_seq_one_letter_code
_entity_poly.pdbx_strand_id
1 'polypeptide(L)'
;CEIIRDGMRKYLTPMGPTRLHVNPVFEIGPVEPRFSEWLVFEGISVDESGKQHYLDATVAYKRAVLNAIDYLSKFGYSKEQ
;
A
#
# COMPACT_ATOMS: atom_id res chain seq x y z
N CYS A 1 10.78 25.43 -12.40
CA CYS A 1 10.95 24.02 -12.78
C CYS A 1 12.45 23.80 -13.00
N GLU A 2 13.11 23.11 -12.06
CA GLU A 2 14.52 22.77 -12.20
C GLU A 2 14.63 21.36 -12.81
N ILE A 3 15.56 21.21 -13.76
CA ILE A 3 15.81 19.94 -14.44
C ILE A 3 17.16 19.43 -14.00
N ILE A 4 17.18 18.25 -13.38
CA ILE A 4 18.43 17.53 -13.11
C ILE A 4 18.85 16.80 -14.39
N ARG A 5 19.71 17.45 -15.19
CA ARG A 5 20.31 16.83 -16.38
C ARG A 5 21.03 15.54 -15.97
N ASP A 6 20.79 14.46 -16.71
CA ASP A 6 21.31 13.11 -16.42
C ASP A 6 20.89 12.49 -15.07
N GLY A 7 19.87 13.04 -14.39
CA GLY A 7 19.44 12.59 -13.06
C GLY A 7 19.06 11.11 -13.00
N MET A 8 18.37 10.59 -14.03
CA MET A 8 18.01 9.17 -14.11
C MET A 8 19.24 8.26 -14.08
N ARG A 9 20.31 8.62 -14.80
CA ARG A 9 21.55 7.82 -14.86
C ARG A 9 22.32 7.88 -13.55
N LYS A 10 22.29 9.03 -12.86
CA LYS A 10 23.08 9.28 -11.66
C LYS A 10 22.43 8.72 -10.39
N TYR A 11 21.10 8.73 -10.31
CA TYR A 11 20.40 8.50 -9.04
C TYR A 11 19.40 7.33 -9.06
N LEU A 12 18.98 6.84 -10.23
CA LEU A 12 17.97 5.78 -10.30
C LEU A 12 18.59 4.44 -10.67
N THR A 13 18.12 3.38 -10.03
CA THR A 13 18.54 2.00 -10.31
C THR A 13 17.62 1.38 -11.37
N PRO A 14 18.14 0.92 -12.52
CA PRO A 14 17.33 0.20 -13.50
C PRO A 14 16.89 -1.16 -12.96
N MET A 15 15.58 -1.41 -12.97
CA MET A 15 14.94 -2.63 -12.45
C MET A 15 14.35 -3.51 -13.56
N GLY A 16 14.72 -3.27 -14.82
CA GLY A 16 14.17 -3.97 -15.97
C GLY A 16 15.12 -4.05 -17.16
N PRO A 17 14.64 -4.50 -18.33
CA PRO A 17 15.49 -4.82 -19.49
C PRO A 17 16.14 -3.59 -20.13
N THR A 18 15.68 -2.37 -19.82
CA THR A 18 16.27 -1.13 -20.35
C THR A 18 16.63 -0.17 -19.23
N ARG A 19 17.56 0.75 -19.51
CA ARG A 19 18.01 1.80 -18.58
C ARG A 19 16.92 2.79 -18.16
N LEU A 20 15.76 2.78 -18.84
CA LEU A 20 14.61 3.62 -18.51
C LEU A 20 13.59 2.90 -17.60
N HIS A 21 13.80 1.62 -17.29
CA HIS A 21 12.98 0.90 -16.31
C HIS A 21 13.41 1.31 -14.90
N VAL A 22 12.98 2.50 -14.51
CA VAL A 22 13.27 3.09 -13.19
C VAL A 22 11.97 3.48 -12.52
N ASN A 23 11.96 3.44 -11.18
CA ASN A 23 10.83 3.91 -10.40
C ASN A 23 11.03 5.40 -10.05
N PRO A 24 9.95 6.22 -10.09
CA PRO A 24 10.02 7.59 -9.63
C PRO A 24 10.29 7.64 -8.13
N VAL A 25 10.98 8.69 -7.70
CA VAL A 25 11.22 9.03 -6.30
C VAL A 25 10.75 10.45 -6.05
N PHE A 26 10.19 10.68 -4.87
CA PHE A 26 9.64 11.97 -4.48
C PHE A 26 9.89 12.20 -2.98
N GLU A 27 9.97 13.47 -2.60
CA GLU A 27 9.95 13.88 -1.20
C GLU A 27 8.49 14.14 -0.78
N ILE A 28 8.13 13.67 0.42
CA ILE A 28 6.83 13.99 1.02
C ILE A 28 6.79 15.45 1.46
N GLY A 29 5.58 16.01 1.57
CA GLY A 29 5.40 17.38 2.08
C GLY A 29 5.86 17.53 3.54
N PRO A 30 6.22 18.75 3.98
CA PRO A 30 6.76 18.99 5.32
C PRO A 30 5.74 18.82 6.45
N VAL A 31 4.44 18.70 6.14
CA VAL A 31 3.35 18.57 7.11
C VAL A 31 2.65 17.23 6.88
N GLU A 32 2.70 16.37 7.88
CA GLU A 32 1.98 15.09 7.90
C GLU A 32 0.97 15.06 9.07
N PRO A 33 -0.24 14.50 8.88
CA PRO A 33 -1.15 14.27 9.99
C PRO A 33 -0.58 13.16 10.90
N ARG A 34 -0.26 13.53 12.15
CA ARG A 34 0.26 12.59 13.15
C ARG A 34 -0.85 12.09 14.07
N PHE A 35 -1.40 10.92 13.76
CA PHE A 35 -2.32 10.22 14.66
C PHE A 35 -1.53 9.37 15.66
N SER A 36 -1.91 9.40 16.94
CA SER A 36 -1.22 8.69 18.02
C SER A 36 -1.85 7.33 18.35
N GLU A 37 -3.14 7.16 18.05
CA GLU A 37 -3.91 5.96 18.40
C GLU A 37 -4.39 5.25 17.12
N TRP A 38 -4.13 3.95 17.05
CA TRP A 38 -4.42 3.13 15.88
C TRP A 38 -5.15 1.87 16.28
N LEU A 39 -6.19 1.52 15.52
CA LEU A 39 -6.79 0.19 15.55
C LEU A 39 -6.18 -0.62 14.41
N VAL A 40 -5.56 -1.76 14.74
CA VAL A 40 -4.87 -2.61 13.77
C VAL A 40 -5.74 -3.81 13.44
N PHE A 41 -5.96 -4.03 12.14
CA PHE A 41 -6.66 -5.19 11.61
C PHE A 41 -5.68 -6.02 10.79
N GLU A 42 -5.67 -7.32 11.03
CA GLU A 42 -4.77 -8.25 10.36
C GLU A 42 -5.52 -9.07 9.33
N GLY A 43 -4.77 -9.50 8.31
CA GLY A 43 -5.26 -10.40 7.27
C GLY A 43 -4.14 -11.33 6.83
N ILE A 44 -4.53 -12.52 6.42
CA ILE A 44 -3.62 -13.58 5.98
C ILE A 44 -3.90 -13.90 4.51
N SER A 45 -2.95 -14.55 3.84
CA SER A 45 -3.06 -14.95 2.43
C SER A 45 -4.03 -16.13 2.22
N VAL A 46 -5.22 -16.06 2.80
CA VAL A 46 -6.34 -16.98 2.62
C VAL A 46 -7.50 -16.19 2.03
N ASP A 47 -8.03 -16.64 0.90
CA ASP A 47 -9.17 -15.96 0.26
C ASP A 47 -10.51 -16.25 0.94
N GLU A 48 -11.58 -15.60 0.46
CA GLU A 48 -12.93 -15.76 1.00
C GLU A 48 -13.53 -17.16 0.81
N SER A 49 -12.97 -17.95 -0.11
CA SER A 49 -13.36 -19.35 -0.32
C SER A 49 -12.57 -20.31 0.58
N GLY A 50 -11.66 -19.79 1.41
CA GLY A 50 -10.80 -20.56 2.29
C GLY A 50 -9.57 -21.17 1.59
N LYS A 51 -9.26 -20.78 0.35
CA LYS A 51 -8.06 -21.26 -0.34
C LYS A 51 -6.83 -20.50 0.13
N GLN A 52 -5.79 -21.25 0.48
CA GLN A 52 -4.48 -20.74 0.84
C GLN A 52 -3.71 -20.27 -0.41
N HIS A 53 -3.16 -19.07 -0.34
CA HIS A 53 -2.24 -18.51 -1.32
C HIS A 53 -0.83 -18.40 -0.71
N TYR A 54 0.19 -18.45 -1.56
CA TYR A 54 1.58 -18.41 -1.12
C TYR A 54 2.11 -16.97 -1.17
N LEU A 55 2.35 -16.39 0.01
CA LEU A 55 2.92 -15.04 0.19
C LEU A 55 2.20 -13.95 -0.62
N ASP A 56 0.88 -14.07 -0.74
CA ASP A 56 0.07 -13.09 -1.45
C ASP A 56 -0.34 -11.96 -0.49
N ALA A 57 0.39 -10.85 -0.58
CA ALA A 57 0.13 -9.63 0.18
C ALA A 57 -1.18 -8.93 -0.24
N THR A 58 -1.63 -9.12 -1.49
CA THR A 58 -2.87 -8.52 -1.99
C THR A 58 -4.07 -9.17 -1.30
N VAL A 59 -4.08 -10.51 -1.22
CA VAL A 59 -5.12 -11.26 -0.52
C VAL A 59 -5.09 -10.93 0.97
N ALA A 60 -3.90 -10.92 1.59
CA ALA A 60 -3.75 -10.57 3.00
C ALA A 60 -4.29 -9.17 3.31
N TYR A 61 -3.94 -8.17 2.50
CA TYR A 61 -4.45 -6.81 2.68
C TYR A 61 -5.97 -6.72 2.48
N LYS A 62 -6.52 -7.40 1.47
CA LYS A 62 -7.97 -7.48 1.26
C LYS A 62 -8.69 -8.04 2.49
N ARG A 63 -8.16 -9.09 3.10
CA ARG A 63 -8.71 -9.69 4.34
C ARG A 63 -8.65 -8.73 5.52
N ALA A 64 -7.54 -8.01 5.69
CA ALA A 64 -7.40 -7.00 6.75
C ALA A 64 -8.46 -5.89 6.60
N VAL A 65 -8.68 -5.40 5.38
CA VAL A 65 -9.69 -4.37 5.08
C VAL A 65 -11.12 -4.89 5.34
N LEU A 66 -11.46 -6.10 4.91
CA LEU A 66 -12.78 -6.68 5.17
C LEU A 66 -13.05 -6.85 6.67
N ASN A 67 -12.04 -7.25 7.45
CA ASN A 67 -12.15 -7.33 8.90
C ASN A 67 -12.40 -5.94 9.53
N ALA A 68 -11.75 -4.89 9.02
CA ALA A 68 -11.96 -3.51 9.46
C ALA A 68 -13.39 -3.03 9.15
N ILE A 69 -13.88 -3.28 7.92
CA ILE A 69 -15.26 -2.94 7.51
C ILE A 69 -16.28 -3.64 8.41
N ASP A 70 -16.11 -4.95 8.64
CA ASP A 70 -17.02 -5.70 9.49
C ASP A 70 -17.00 -5.20 10.94
N TYR A 71 -15.83 -4.78 11.47
CA TYR A 71 -15.74 -4.17 12.79
C TYR A 71 -16.50 -2.85 12.86
N LEU A 72 -16.25 -1.93 11.92
CA LEU A 72 -16.90 -0.61 11.89
C LEU A 72 -18.42 -0.73 11.71
N SER A 73 -18.89 -1.69 10.92
CA SER A 73 -20.32 -1.91 10.70
C SER A 73 -21.10 -2.23 11.97
N LYS A 74 -20.44 -2.80 12.99
CA LYS A 74 -21.06 -3.07 14.30
C LYS A 74 -21.38 -1.80 15.08
N PHE A 75 -20.77 -0.67 14.73
CA PHE A 75 -21.01 0.64 15.35
C PHE A 75 -22.06 1.46 14.61
N GLY A 76 -22.78 0.87 13.65
CA GLY A 76 -23.89 1.51 12.93
C GLY A 76 -23.51 2.13 11.59
N TYR A 77 -22.27 1.94 11.12
CA TYR A 77 -21.87 2.31 9.77
C TYR A 77 -22.38 1.28 8.74
N SER A 78 -22.78 1.75 7.56
CA SER A 78 -22.96 0.91 6.39
C SER A 78 -21.60 0.44 5.88
N LYS A 79 -21.58 -0.66 5.10
CA LYS A 79 -20.30 -1.19 4.58
C LYS A 79 -19.72 -0.35 3.45
N GLU A 80 -20.54 0.54 2.88
CA GLU A 80 -20.20 1.43 1.76
C GLU A 80 -19.72 2.81 2.21
N GLN A 81 -19.95 3.18 3.48
CA GLN A 81 -19.53 4.44 4.10
C GLN A 81 -18.04 4.43 4.46
#